data_AF-A0A147K1S3-F1
#
_entry.id   AF-A0A147K1S3-F1
#
_cell.length_a   1.000
_cell.length_b   1.000
_cell.length_c   1.000
_cell.angle_alpha   90.00
_cell.angle_beta   90.00
_cell.angle_gamma   90.00
#
_symmetry.space_group_name_H-M   'P 1'
#
loop_
_entity.id
_entity.type
_entity.pdbx_description
1 polymer ?
#
loop_
_entity_poly.entity_id
_entity_poly.type
_entity_poly.pdbx_seq_one_letter_code
_entity_poly.pdbx_strand_id
1 'polypeptide(L)'
;MVEFLWSPLIATAAMIFGAVIAYALIFMSKRKAAQKPTDIKLNTYACGEVVKPEELHPNSEQFFSPVKRVVAPFYRIVQSAHSGVVSEYLLWVVGGLIVVFVVLLVILIYG
;
A
#
# COMPACT_ATOMS: atom_id res chain seq x y z
N MET A 1 17.30 3.23 25.43
CA MET A 1 17.00 4.31 24.46
C MET A 1 18.13 4.57 23.47
N VAL A 2 19.41 4.56 23.89
CA VAL A 2 20.56 4.86 23.00
C VAL A 2 20.75 3.79 21.91
N GLU A 3 20.62 2.50 22.24
CA GLU A 3 20.80 1.42 21.24
C GLU A 3 19.71 1.38 20.16
N PHE A 4 18.46 1.71 20.52
CA PHE A 4 17.34 1.76 19.58
C PHE A 4 17.49 2.87 18.52
N LEU A 5 18.16 3.98 18.85
CA LEU A 5 18.46 5.05 17.90
C LEU A 5 19.74 4.79 17.08
N TRP A 6 20.67 4.00 17.64
CA TRP A 6 21.94 3.69 17.00
C TRP A 6 21.79 2.72 15.82
N SER A 7 20.91 1.72 15.93
CA SER A 7 20.71 0.73 14.86
C SER A 7 20.13 1.33 13.57
N PRO A 8 19.08 2.17 13.60
CA PRO A 8 18.57 2.84 12.39
C PRO A 8 19.59 3.83 11.79
N LEU A 9 20.37 4.51 12.65
CA LEU A 9 21.39 5.45 12.19
C LEU A 9 22.51 4.74 11.43
N ILE A 10 23.04 3.64 11.97
CA ILE A 10 24.06 2.84 11.30
C ILE A 10 23.51 2.24 10.01
N ALA A 11 22.29 1.69 10.03
CA ALA A 11 21.67 1.14 8.84
C ALA A 11 21.51 2.20 7.73
N THR A 12 21.09 3.40 8.10
CA THR A 12 20.96 4.52 7.16
C THR A 12 22.32 4.93 6.60
N ALA A 13 23.34 5.07 7.45
CA ALA A 13 24.69 5.40 7.02
C ALA A 13 25.27 4.32 6.07
N ALA A 14 25.05 3.04 6.37
CA ALA A 14 25.48 1.92 5.53
C ALA A 14 24.75 1.91 4.17
N MET A 15 23.44 2.17 4.13
CA MET A 15 22.68 2.28 2.89
C MET A 15 23.16 3.44 2.01
N ILE A 16 23.41 4.61 2.62
CA ILE A 16 23.94 5.78 1.90
C ILE A 16 25.33 5.47 1.35
N PHE A 17 26.21 4.89 2.16
CA PHE A 17 27.55 4.51 1.74
C PHE A 17 27.52 3.49 0.59
N GLY A 18 26.68 2.45 0.69
CA GLY A 18 26.47 1.48 -0.39
C GLY A 18 25.94 2.12 -1.67
N ALA A 19 24.99 3.05 -1.57
CA ALA A 19 24.47 3.79 -2.72
C ALA A 19 25.53 4.67 -3.39
N VAL A 20 26.40 5.33 -2.61
CA VAL A 20 27.53 6.12 -3.13
C VAL A 20 28.53 5.24 -3.86
N ILE A 21 28.89 4.07 -3.31
CA ILE A 21 29.77 3.11 -3.98
C ILE A 21 29.13 2.62 -5.29
N ALA A 22 27.86 2.20 -5.25
CA ALA A 22 27.15 1.73 -6.43
C ALA A 22 27.09 2.81 -7.52
N TYR A 23 26.83 4.06 -7.14
CA TYR A 23 26.83 5.19 -8.05
C TYR A 23 28.23 5.42 -8.67
N ALA A 24 29.29 5.38 -7.86
CA ALA A 24 30.66 5.53 -8.34
C ALA A 24 31.03 4.43 -9.34
N LEU A 25 30.67 3.17 -9.05
CA LEU A 25 30.87 2.04 -9.96
C LEU A 25 30.11 2.23 -11.29
N ILE A 26 28.83 2.63 -11.22
CA ILE A 26 28.03 2.91 -12.42
C ILE A 26 28.66 4.05 -13.22
N PHE A 27 29.04 5.15 -12.55
CA PHE A 27 29.64 6.32 -13.20
C PHE A 27 30.95 5.97 -13.91
N MET A 28 31.80 5.17 -13.26
CA MET A 28 33.04 4.66 -13.87
C MET A 28 32.75 3.70 -15.04
N SER A 29 31.73 2.83 -14.91
CA SER A 29 31.35 1.88 -15.95
C SER A 29 30.77 2.55 -17.20
N LYS A 30 30.03 3.66 -17.04
CA LYS A 30 29.46 4.45 -18.15
C LYS A 30 30.52 4.99 -19.10
N ARG A 31 31.76 5.17 -18.64
CA ARG A 31 32.89 5.56 -19.50
C ARG A 31 33.34 4.45 -20.46
N LYS A 32 33.05 3.19 -20.14
CA LYS A 32 33.44 2.01 -20.92
C LYS A 32 32.25 1.32 -21.61
N ALA A 33 31.02 1.56 -21.17
CA ALA A 33 29.83 0.94 -21.72
C ALA A 33 29.40 1.58 -23.05
N ALA A 34 28.96 0.75 -24.00
CA ALA A 34 28.39 1.22 -25.26
C ALA A 34 27.10 2.04 -24.99
N GLN A 35 27.10 3.31 -25.40
CA GLN A 35 26.02 4.26 -25.09
C GLN A 35 24.74 4.06 -25.90
N LYS A 36 24.79 3.23 -26.96
CA LYS A 36 23.64 2.97 -27.83
C LYS A 36 23.11 1.56 -27.56
N PRO A 37 22.04 1.41 -26.74
CA PRO A 37 21.36 0.14 -26.63
C PRO A 37 20.84 -0.25 -28.02
N THR A 38 20.98 -1.52 -28.39
CA THR A 38 20.32 -2.08 -29.58
C THR A 38 18.81 -2.11 -29.34
N ASP A 39 18.00 -1.98 -30.40
CA ASP A 39 16.53 -1.95 -30.28
C ASP A 39 15.97 -3.19 -29.54
N ILE A 40 16.66 -4.33 -29.65
CA ILE A 40 16.33 -5.58 -28.95
C ILE A 40 16.40 -5.40 -27.41
N LYS A 41 17.33 -4.57 -26.89
CA LYS A 41 17.47 -4.32 -25.44
C LYS A 41 16.40 -3.39 -24.88
N LEU A 42 15.67 -2.70 -25.74
CA LEU A 42 14.56 -1.83 -25.33
C LEU A 42 13.25 -2.61 -25.17
N ASN A 43 13.20 -3.85 -25.69
CA ASN A 43 12.04 -4.72 -25.57
C ASN A 43 12.16 -5.65 -24.35
N THR A 44 11.03 -5.94 -23.72
CA THR A 44 10.97 -6.96 -22.65
C THR A 44 11.34 -8.33 -23.23
N TYR A 45 12.20 -9.06 -22.53
CA TYR A 45 12.58 -10.40 -22.94
C TYR A 45 11.39 -11.36 -22.83
N ALA A 46 10.85 -11.77 -23.97
CA ALA A 46 9.76 -12.73 -24.09
C ALA A 46 10.16 -13.93 -24.96
N CYS A 47 11.34 -14.51 -24.69
CA CYS A 47 11.84 -15.72 -25.37
C CYS A 47 11.85 -15.65 -26.92
N GLY A 48 12.01 -14.44 -27.48
CA GLY A 48 12.03 -14.23 -28.93
C GLY A 48 10.71 -13.75 -29.54
N GLU A 49 9.64 -13.64 -28.75
CA GLU A 49 8.38 -13.05 -29.18
C GLU A 49 8.38 -11.53 -28.98
N VAL A 50 7.75 -10.81 -29.91
CA VAL A 50 7.54 -9.35 -29.79
C VAL A 50 6.24 -9.13 -29.04
N VAL A 51 6.35 -8.92 -27.73
CA VAL A 51 5.20 -8.64 -26.87
C VAL A 51 5.06 -7.13 -26.69
N LYS A 52 3.83 -6.63 -26.81
CA LYS A 52 3.55 -5.21 -26.56
C LYS A 52 3.69 -4.90 -25.07
N PRO A 53 4.27 -3.75 -24.68
CA PRO A 53 4.37 -3.35 -23.27
C PRO A 53 3.02 -3.38 -22.53
N GLU A 54 1.93 -3.09 -23.24
CA GLU A 54 0.55 -3.10 -22.75
C GLU A 54 0.09 -4.47 -22.24
N GLU A 55 0.60 -5.57 -22.81
CA GLU A 55 0.25 -6.94 -22.43
C GLU A 55 1.09 -7.46 -21.26
N LEU A 56 2.21 -6.77 -20.96
CA LEU A 56 3.15 -7.13 -19.90
C LEU A 56 2.89 -6.41 -18.58
N HIS A 57 2.11 -5.32 -18.61
CA HIS A 57 1.74 -4.61 -17.40
C HIS A 57 0.77 -5.46 -16.58
N PRO A 58 1.09 -5.76 -15.30
CA PRO A 58 0.13 -6.43 -14.43
C PRO A 58 -1.11 -5.54 -14.32
N ASN A 59 -2.26 -6.06 -14.75
CA ASN A 59 -3.51 -5.31 -14.73
C ASN A 59 -3.85 -4.96 -13.27
N SER A 60 -3.87 -3.67 -12.95
CA SER A 60 -4.16 -3.17 -11.60
C SER A 60 -5.53 -3.62 -11.09
N GLU A 61 -6.49 -3.86 -11.98
CA GLU A 61 -7.80 -4.41 -11.64
C GLU A 61 -7.70 -5.84 -11.09
N GLN A 62 -6.73 -6.63 -11.57
CA GLN A 62 -6.50 -7.99 -11.08
C GLN A 62 -5.84 -8.00 -9.70
N PHE A 63 -5.09 -6.95 -9.34
CA PHE A 63 -4.46 -6.84 -8.02
C PHE A 63 -5.49 -6.60 -6.91
N PHE A 64 -6.47 -5.73 -7.15
CA PHE A 64 -7.52 -5.40 -6.15
C PHE A 64 -8.76 -6.30 -6.24
N SER A 65 -8.92 -7.05 -7.33
CA SER A 65 -10.03 -7.99 -7.53
C SER A 65 -10.21 -9.01 -6.39
N PRO A 66 -9.16 -9.67 -5.87
CA PRO A 66 -9.29 -10.61 -4.75
C PRO A 66 -9.80 -9.92 -3.48
N VAL A 67 -9.25 -8.76 -3.12
CA VAL A 67 -9.67 -7.99 -1.95
C VAL A 67 -11.14 -7.57 -2.08
N LYS A 68 -11.53 -7.06 -3.26
CA LYS A 68 -12.91 -6.69 -3.55
C LYS A 68 -13.86 -7.89 -3.45
N ARG A 69 -13.47 -9.07 -3.93
CA ARG A 69 -14.30 -10.29 -3.84
C ARG A 69 -14.49 -10.76 -2.40
N VAL A 70 -13.46 -10.68 -1.57
CA VAL A 70 -13.53 -11.09 -0.15
C VAL A 70 -14.43 -10.14 0.65
N VAL A 71 -14.35 -8.83 0.39
CA VAL A 71 -15.10 -7.81 1.15
C VAL A 71 -16.52 -7.58 0.60
N ALA A 72 -16.79 -7.96 -0.66
CA ALA A 72 -18.08 -7.72 -1.31
C ALA A 72 -19.31 -8.28 -0.54
N PRO A 73 -19.28 -9.51 0.04
CA PRO A 73 -20.42 -10.02 0.80
C PRO A 73 -20.72 -9.20 2.05
N PHE A 74 -19.67 -8.79 2.78
CA PHE A 74 -19.81 -7.91 3.94
C PHE A 74 -20.43 -6.56 3.55
N TYR A 75 -19.94 -5.97 2.46
CA TYR A 75 -20.45 -4.70 1.98
C TYR A 75 -21.94 -4.79 1.58
N ARG A 76 -22.38 -5.90 0.96
CA ARG A 76 -23.80 -6.12 0.62
C ARG A 76 -24.70 -6.16 1.85
N ILE A 77 -24.24 -6.78 2.94
CA ILE A 77 -24.98 -6.83 4.21
C ILE A 77 -25.10 -5.41 4.80
N VAL A 78 -23.99 -4.68 4.88
CA VAL A 78 -23.99 -3.31 5.40
C VAL A 78 -24.85 -2.39 4.53
N GLN A 79 -24.76 -2.51 3.21
CA GLN A 79 -25.57 -1.75 2.27
C GLN A 79 -27.06 -2.02 2.45
N SER A 80 -27.45 -3.27 2.72
CA SER A 80 -28.87 -3.61 2.97
C SER A 80 -29.42 -3.00 4.25
N ALA A 81 -28.56 -2.64 5.22
CA ALA A 81 -28.96 -1.93 6.43
C ALA A 81 -29.18 -0.43 6.21
N HIS A 82 -28.83 0.13 5.05
CA HIS A 82 -29.00 1.55 4.73
C HIS A 82 -30.29 1.76 3.92
N SER A 83 -31.38 2.11 4.60
CA SER A 83 -32.68 2.41 3.96
C SER A 83 -32.71 3.77 3.25
N GLY A 84 -31.78 4.68 3.57
CA GLY A 84 -31.81 6.07 3.13
C GLY A 84 -32.81 6.95 3.87
N VAL A 85 -33.52 6.42 4.88
CA VAL A 85 -34.50 7.16 5.68
C VAL A 85 -33.79 7.90 6.83
N VAL A 86 -33.84 9.24 6.81
CA VAL A 86 -33.17 10.11 7.81
C VAL A 86 -33.49 9.72 9.26
N SER A 87 -34.75 9.33 9.53
CA SER A 87 -35.19 8.94 10.87
C SER A 87 -34.45 7.71 11.43
N GLU A 88 -34.04 6.76 10.59
CA GLU A 88 -33.32 5.57 11.04
C GLU A 88 -31.88 5.92 11.46
N TYR A 89 -31.24 6.82 10.72
CA TYR A 89 -29.92 7.34 11.10
C TYR A 89 -29.98 8.15 12.40
N LEU A 90 -31.03 8.96 12.57
CA LEU A 90 -31.24 9.70 13.82
C LEU A 90 -31.35 8.74 15.02
N LEU A 91 -32.07 7.63 14.84
CA LEU A 91 -32.20 6.59 15.86
C LEU A 91 -30.84 5.95 16.18
N TRP A 92 -30.02 5.63 15.18
CA TRP A 92 -28.66 5.10 15.41
C TRP A 92 -27.78 6.07 16.18
N VAL A 93 -27.85 7.37 15.87
CA VAL A 93 -27.08 8.41 16.57
C VAL A 93 -27.53 8.54 18.02
N VAL A 94 -28.83 8.66 18.26
CA VAL A 94 -29.38 8.78 19.63
C VAL A 94 -29.11 7.52 20.44
N GLY A 95 -29.30 6.34 19.85
CA GLY A 95 -28.99 5.06 20.49
C GLY A 95 -27.51 4.92 20.82
N GLY A 96 -26.62 5.25 19.89
CA GLY A 96 -25.18 5.25 20.12
C GLY A 96 -24.76 6.20 21.23
N LEU A 97 -25.36 7.39 21.29
CA LEU A 97 -25.11 8.39 22.33
C LEU A 97 -25.54 7.89 23.72
N ILE A 98 -26.70 7.23 23.83
CA ILE A 98 -27.15 6.59 25.07
C ILE A 98 -26.16 5.52 25.52
N VAL A 99 -25.69 4.66 24.62
CA VAL A 99 -24.70 3.62 24.94
C VAL A 99 -23.42 4.24 25.48
N VAL A 100 -22.91 5.29 24.84
CA VAL A 100 -21.71 6.02 25.33
C VAL A 100 -21.94 6.57 26.74
N PHE A 101 -23.08 7.21 26.99
CA PHE A 101 -23.41 7.73 28.32
C PHE A 101 -23.47 6.62 29.37
N VAL A 102 -24.10 5.49 29.06
CA VAL A 102 -24.15 4.33 29.98
C VAL A 102 -22.75 3.82 30.28
N VAL A 103 -21.89 3.67 29.27
CA VAL A 103 -20.51 3.21 29.46
C VAL A 103 -19.72 4.19 30.33
N LEU A 104 -19.84 5.50 30.09
CA LEU A 104 -19.18 6.52 30.90
C LEU A 104 -19.67 6.51 32.35
N LEU A 105 -20.97 6.31 32.55
CA LEU A 105 -21.58 6.26 33.88
C LEU A 105 -21.10 5.01 34.64
N VAL A 106 -21.01 3.85 33.98
CA VAL A 106 -20.40 2.63 34.54
C VAL A 106 -18.95 2.88 34.92
N ILE A 107 -18.15 3.48 34.04
CA ILE A 107 -16.75 3.83 34.34
C ILE A 107 -16.66 4.78 35.54
N LEU A 108 -17.56 5.76 35.64
CA LEU A 108 -17.57 6.71 36.76
C LEU A 108 -17.97 6.07 38.09
N ILE A 109 -18.86 5.08 38.08
CA ILE A 109 -19.33 4.40 39.30
C ILE A 109 -18.31 3.36 39.80
N TYR A 110 -17.65 2.67 38.86
CA TYR A 110 -16.82 1.49 39.17
C TYR A 110 -15.31 1.70 38.95
N GLY A 111 -14.90 2.84 38.41
CA GLY A 111 -13.49 3.25 38.25
C GLY A 111 -13.07 4.25 39.32
#